data_AF-A0A1F6CMZ1-F1
#
_entry.id   AF-A0A1F6CMZ1-F1
#
_cell.length_a   1.000
_cell.length_b   1.000
_cell.length_c   1.000
_cell.angle_alpha   90.00
_cell.angle_beta   90.00
_cell.angle_gamma   90.00
#
_symmetry.space_group_name_H-M   'P 1'
#
loop_
_entity.id
_entity.type
_entity.pdbx_description
1 polymer ?
#
loop_
_entity_poly.entity_id
_entity_poly.type
_entity_poly.pdbx_seq_one_letter_code
_entity_poly.pdbx_strand_id
1 'polypeptide(L)'
;MLKRINEKVKEHTGAPLWLLTVVRGLYQVVDWLFDNPLYVAAIVYFGPVKAFAVMTLASAALNSTYLLIHQKTGIDWLGISAIKTAALATEEHSIIDHFWGKRFRFPPLTWIYRVIVALPVAVAKIILWAINRGHGTAFVVLSIFQDSFVTTAYFRHGKTGPLDRSDWKIFLASLVISNIYWTVRWGVIVEIAIALWKRFGAPLAEAASSLFQYLAP
;
A
#
# COMPACT_ATOMS: atom_id res chain seq x y z
N MET A 1 16.93 -25.06 9.45
CA MET A 1 16.66 -24.14 8.31
C MET A 1 16.28 -22.74 8.77
N LEU A 2 15.20 -22.57 9.56
CA LEU A 2 14.72 -21.25 10.03
C LEU A 2 15.76 -20.43 10.83
N LYS A 3 16.55 -21.07 11.70
CA LYS A 3 17.63 -20.39 12.44
C LYS A 3 18.66 -19.71 11.51
N ARG A 4 19.06 -20.41 10.45
CA ARG A 4 20.01 -19.94 9.44
C ARG A 4 19.45 -18.76 8.62
N ILE A 5 18.15 -18.77 8.35
CA ILE A 5 17.44 -17.67 7.67
C ILE A 5 17.38 -16.44 8.60
N ASN A 6 17.00 -16.65 9.86
CA ASN A 6 16.92 -15.57 10.84
C ASN A 6 18.26 -14.89 11.09
N GLU A 7 19.37 -15.63 11.12
CA GLU A 7 20.73 -15.09 11.24
C GLU A 7 21.10 -14.19 10.04
N LYS A 8 20.85 -14.66 8.80
CA LYS A 8 21.09 -13.87 7.58
C LYS A 8 20.25 -12.59 7.53
N VAL A 9 18.98 -12.67 7.91
CA VAL A 9 18.07 -11.53 7.95
C VAL A 9 18.55 -10.50 8.98
N LYS A 10 18.96 -10.96 10.16
CA LYS A 10 19.46 -10.10 11.23
C LYS A 10 20.75 -9.38 10.83
N GLU A 11 21.62 -10.03 10.06
CA GLU A 11 22.83 -9.42 9.51
C GLU A 11 22.52 -8.26 8.56
N HIS A 12 21.52 -8.39 7.69
CA HIS A 12 21.18 -7.38 6.69
C HIS A 12 20.30 -6.24 7.22
N THR A 13 19.43 -6.54 8.18
CA THR A 13 18.39 -5.60 8.64
C THR A 13 18.63 -5.05 10.04
N GLY A 14 19.52 -5.67 10.81
CA GLY A 14 19.74 -5.36 12.23
C GLY A 14 18.70 -5.95 13.18
N ALA A 15 17.68 -6.66 12.68
CA ALA A 15 16.57 -7.18 13.49
C ALA A 15 16.25 -8.66 13.19
N PRO A 16 15.73 -9.43 14.17
CA PRO A 16 15.27 -10.79 13.92
C PRO A 16 14.02 -10.81 13.04
N LEU A 17 13.85 -11.89 12.27
CA LEU A 17 12.78 -12.06 11.28
C LEU A 17 11.37 -11.90 11.86
N TRP A 18 11.13 -12.42 13.07
CA TRP A 18 9.82 -12.31 13.72
C TRP A 18 9.45 -10.85 13.99
N LEU A 19 10.42 -10.03 14.41
CA LEU A 19 10.19 -8.62 14.71
C LEU A 19 9.85 -7.86 13.43
N LEU A 20 10.60 -8.10 12.35
CA LEU A 20 10.31 -7.51 11.03
C LEU A 20 8.90 -7.88 10.55
N THR A 21 8.51 -9.14 10.73
CA THR A 21 7.19 -9.63 10.29
C THR A 21 6.07 -8.96 11.10
N VAL A 22 6.23 -8.86 12.42
CA VAL A 22 5.25 -8.20 13.30
C VAL A 22 5.16 -6.71 12.98
N VAL A 23 6.29 -6.00 12.89
CA VAL A 23 6.30 -4.56 12.60
C VAL A 23 5.72 -4.27 11.22
N ARG A 24 6.08 -5.05 10.19
CA ARG A 24 5.50 -4.92 8.84
C ARG A 24 4.01 -5.22 8.82
N GLY A 25 3.55 -6.21 9.59
CA GLY A 25 2.13 -6.52 9.74
C GLY A 25 1.36 -5.35 10.37
N LEU A 26 1.88 -4.81 11.48
CA LEU A 26 1.29 -3.65 12.15
C LEU A 26 1.27 -2.42 11.24
N TYR A 27 2.37 -2.18 10.52
CA TYR A 27 2.46 -1.14 9.51
C TYR A 27 1.35 -1.27 8.47
N GLN A 28 1.19 -2.45 7.88
CA GLN A 28 0.20 -2.69 6.85
C GLN A 28 -1.24 -2.49 7.35
N VAL A 29 -1.51 -2.83 8.62
CA VAL A 29 -2.82 -2.60 9.25
C VAL A 29 -3.08 -1.10 9.43
N VAL A 30 -2.10 -0.35 9.94
CA VAL A 30 -2.22 1.10 10.12
C VAL A 30 -2.41 1.79 8.78
N ASP A 31 -1.58 1.45 7.79
CA ASP A 31 -1.63 1.97 6.42
C ASP A 31 -2.99 1.69 5.78
N TRP A 32 -3.49 0.45 5.90
CA TRP A 32 -4.82 0.10 5.38
C TRP A 32 -5.95 0.88 6.06
N LEU A 33 -5.92 1.01 7.39
CA LEU A 33 -6.93 1.78 8.14
C LEU A 33 -6.90 3.27 7.76
N PHE A 34 -5.70 3.81 7.56
CA PHE A 34 -5.51 5.20 7.19
C PHE A 34 -6.03 5.47 5.77
N ASP A 35 -5.62 4.64 4.80
CA ASP A 35 -5.92 4.83 3.39
C ASP A 35 -7.35 4.46 3.01
N ASN A 36 -8.02 3.58 3.76
CA ASN A 36 -9.35 3.10 3.39
C ASN A 36 -10.43 3.76 4.27
N PRO A 37 -10.78 3.24 5.47
CA PRO A 37 -11.92 3.77 6.22
C PRO A 37 -11.72 5.23 6.65
N LEU A 38 -10.51 5.61 7.07
CA LEU A 38 -10.25 6.98 7.52
C LEU A 38 -10.30 7.99 6.37
N TYR A 39 -9.63 7.70 5.25
CA TYR A 39 -9.64 8.59 4.08
C TYR A 39 -11.05 8.75 3.50
N VAL A 40 -11.80 7.65 3.38
CA VAL A 40 -13.20 7.68 2.92
C VAL A 40 -14.06 8.52 3.85
N ALA A 41 -13.93 8.31 5.17
CA ALA A 41 -14.65 9.12 6.16
C ALA A 41 -14.30 10.61 6.01
N ALA A 42 -13.02 10.96 5.86
CA ALA A 42 -12.60 12.34 5.67
C ALA A 42 -13.27 12.98 4.45
N ILE A 43 -13.35 12.26 3.32
CA ILE A 43 -14.03 12.75 2.11
C ILE A 43 -15.53 12.91 2.34
N VAL A 44 -16.19 11.93 2.98
CA VAL A 44 -17.63 11.98 3.23
C VAL A 44 -18.01 13.14 4.17
N TYR A 45 -17.22 13.38 5.23
CA TYR A 45 -17.54 14.41 6.23
C TYR A 45 -17.09 15.81 5.82
N PHE A 46 -15.91 15.95 5.21
CA PHE A 46 -15.33 17.27 4.93
C PHE A 46 -15.42 17.68 3.46
N GLY A 47 -15.75 16.74 2.57
CA GLY A 47 -15.63 16.91 1.12
C GLY A 47 -14.18 16.79 0.63
N PRO A 48 -13.96 16.57 -0.69
CA PRO A 48 -12.64 16.23 -1.23
C PRO A 48 -11.53 17.26 -0.92
N VAL A 49 -11.85 18.56 -1.00
CA VAL A 49 -10.84 19.63 -0.84
C VAL A 49 -10.35 19.74 0.61
N LYS A 50 -11.27 19.73 1.58
CA LYS A 50 -10.89 19.79 3.00
C LYS A 50 -10.29 18.46 3.45
N ALA A 51 -10.80 17.34 2.94
CA ALA A 51 -10.20 16.02 3.18
C ALA A 51 -8.75 15.98 2.72
N PHE A 52 -8.44 16.49 1.52
CA PHE A 52 -7.06 16.60 1.04
C PHE A 52 -6.16 17.34 2.04
N ALA A 53 -6.58 18.50 2.56
CA ALA A 53 -5.78 19.27 3.51
C ALA A 53 -5.57 18.53 4.83
N VAL A 54 -6.64 17.99 5.43
CA VAL A 54 -6.59 17.27 6.71
C VAL A 54 -5.75 15.99 6.57
N MET A 55 -5.99 15.21 5.53
CA MET A 55 -5.26 13.96 5.28
C MET A 55 -3.80 14.22 4.94
N THR A 56 -3.48 15.28 4.21
CA THR A 56 -2.08 15.65 3.95
C THR A 56 -1.34 15.94 5.25
N LEU A 57 -1.93 16.68 6.19
CA LEU A 57 -1.33 16.96 7.49
C LEU A 57 -1.18 15.68 8.34
N ALA A 58 -2.22 14.85 8.36
CA ALA A 58 -2.19 13.58 9.10
C ALA A 58 -1.14 12.61 8.51
N SER A 59 -1.06 12.48 7.19
CA SER A 59 -0.02 11.70 6.49
C SER A 59 1.37 12.28 6.74
N ALA A 60 1.51 13.61 6.75
CA ALA A 60 2.79 14.25 7.05
C ALA A 60 3.27 13.86 8.44
N ALA A 61 2.39 13.94 9.44
CA ALA A 61 2.71 13.57 10.83
C ALA A 61 3.05 12.08 10.98
N LEU A 62 2.24 11.20 10.40
CA LEU A 62 2.44 9.75 10.48
C LEU A 62 3.72 9.32 9.75
N ASN A 63 3.88 9.73 8.50
CA ASN A 63 5.01 9.30 7.67
C ASN A 63 6.32 9.95 8.11
N SER A 64 6.31 11.19 8.60
CA SER A 64 7.51 11.79 9.20
C SER A 64 7.91 11.04 10.47
N THR A 65 6.95 10.60 11.28
CA THR A 65 7.22 9.78 12.47
C THR A 65 7.89 8.46 12.08
N TYR A 66 7.39 7.76 11.07
CA TYR A 66 8.03 6.54 10.55
C TYR A 66 9.43 6.80 10.01
N LEU A 67 9.61 7.90 9.26
CA LEU A 67 10.91 8.28 8.72
C LEU A 67 11.93 8.58 9.82
N LEU A 68 11.51 9.27 10.89
CA LEU A 68 12.37 9.59 12.04
C LEU A 68 12.67 8.35 12.89
N ILE A 69 11.72 7.44 13.08
CA ILE A 69 11.95 6.15 13.75
C ILE A 69 12.93 5.31 12.94
N HIS A 70 12.76 5.24 11.62
CA HIS A 70 13.66 4.54 10.72
C HIS A 70 15.08 5.12 10.78
N GLN A 71 15.22 6.44 10.76
CA GLN A 71 16.51 7.13 10.96
C GLN A 71 17.13 6.79 12.31
N LYS A 72 16.37 6.86 13.40
CA LYS A 72 16.90 6.70 14.76
C LYS A 72 17.31 5.26 15.06
N THR A 73 16.54 4.30 14.56
CA THR A 73 16.78 2.88 14.85
C THR A 73 17.87 2.30 13.97
N GLY A 74 18.09 2.84 12.76
CA GLY A 74 19.06 2.26 11.84
C GLY A 74 18.62 0.94 11.20
N ILE A 75 17.42 0.45 11.55
CA ILE A 75 16.89 -0.87 11.17
C ILE A 75 16.04 -0.71 9.92
N ASP A 76 16.25 -1.54 8.90
CA ASP A 76 15.36 -1.64 7.74
C ASP A 76 14.14 -2.51 8.09
N TRP A 77 13.25 -1.96 8.90
CA TRP A 77 12.10 -2.68 9.46
C TRP A 77 11.04 -3.07 8.43
N LEU A 78 11.03 -2.38 7.28
CA LEU A 78 10.14 -2.71 6.16
C LEU A 78 10.75 -3.70 5.16
N GLY A 79 12.07 -3.93 5.24
CA GLY A 79 12.80 -4.79 4.31
C GLY A 79 12.81 -4.20 2.90
N ILE A 80 12.88 -2.87 2.77
CA ILE A 80 12.89 -2.19 1.46
C ILE A 80 14.16 -2.58 0.69
N SER A 81 15.28 -2.74 1.38
CA SER A 81 16.53 -3.26 0.81
C SER A 81 16.36 -4.70 0.35
N ALA A 82 15.61 -5.52 1.10
CA ALA A 82 15.28 -6.89 0.71
C ALA A 82 14.36 -6.95 -0.52
N ILE A 83 13.43 -6.00 -0.68
CA ILE A 83 12.61 -5.86 -1.90
C ILE A 83 13.48 -5.48 -3.10
N LYS A 84 14.45 -4.59 -2.93
CA LYS A 84 15.40 -4.27 -4.02
C LYS A 84 16.27 -5.48 -4.38
N THR A 85 16.77 -6.21 -3.39
CA THR A 85 17.51 -7.47 -3.62
C THR A 85 16.63 -8.52 -4.28
N ALA A 86 15.36 -8.64 -3.89
CA ALA A 86 14.41 -9.56 -4.52
C ALA A 86 14.05 -9.10 -5.93
N ALA A 87 13.85 -7.81 -6.18
CA ALA A 87 13.58 -7.21 -7.48
C ALA A 87 14.73 -7.44 -8.47
N LEU A 88 15.97 -7.24 -8.02
CA LEU A 88 17.18 -7.55 -8.79
C LEU A 88 17.33 -9.06 -8.97
N ALA A 89 17.04 -9.88 -7.96
CA ALA A 89 17.05 -11.34 -8.07
C ALA A 89 15.93 -11.89 -8.97
N THR A 90 14.86 -11.12 -9.19
CA THR A 90 13.77 -11.49 -10.11
C THR A 90 14.18 -11.33 -11.57
N GLU A 91 15.22 -10.54 -11.88
CA GLU A 91 15.89 -10.59 -13.18
C GLU A 91 16.68 -11.88 -13.38
N GLU A 92 17.19 -12.49 -12.29
CA GLU A 92 18.11 -13.62 -12.39
C GLU A 92 17.45 -14.99 -12.21
N HIS A 93 16.40 -15.15 -11.40
CA HIS A 93 15.76 -16.45 -11.22
C HIS A 93 14.24 -16.37 -11.16
N SER A 94 13.64 -17.15 -12.05
CA SER A 94 12.23 -17.46 -12.16
C SER A 94 11.70 -18.24 -10.94
N ILE A 95 11.74 -17.66 -9.73
CA ILE A 95 11.11 -18.27 -8.56
C ILE A 95 9.61 -18.39 -8.79
N ILE A 96 9.02 -17.41 -9.50
CA ILE A 96 7.63 -17.47 -9.96
C ILE A 96 7.45 -18.61 -10.97
N ASP A 97 8.32 -18.80 -11.96
CA ASP A 97 8.17 -19.93 -12.90
C ASP A 97 8.59 -21.28 -12.28
N HIS A 98 9.32 -21.32 -11.17
CA HIS A 98 9.58 -22.55 -10.43
C HIS A 98 8.38 -22.92 -9.54
N PHE A 99 7.74 -21.93 -8.91
CA PHE A 99 6.50 -22.12 -8.15
C PHE A 99 5.30 -22.43 -9.05
N TRP A 100 5.26 -21.85 -10.26
CA TRP A 100 4.19 -22.07 -11.24
C TRP A 100 4.48 -23.20 -12.23
N GLY A 101 5.74 -23.49 -12.55
CA GLY A 101 6.16 -24.50 -13.52
C GLY A 101 6.13 -25.93 -13.00
N LYS A 102 6.21 -26.14 -11.67
CA LYS A 102 5.95 -27.45 -11.07
C LYS A 102 4.45 -27.67 -10.85
N ARG A 103 3.78 -28.00 -11.96
CA ARG A 103 2.65 -28.96 -12.08
C ARG A 103 1.72 -29.06 -10.86
N PHE A 104 1.20 -27.93 -10.40
CA PHE A 104 0.09 -27.94 -9.46
C PHE A 104 -1.19 -28.28 -10.24
N ARG A 105 -1.49 -29.58 -10.30
CA ARG A 105 -2.63 -30.16 -11.01
C ARG A 105 -3.90 -29.93 -10.18
N PHE A 106 -4.33 -28.68 -10.11
CA PHE A 106 -5.49 -28.33 -9.30
C PHE A 106 -6.81 -28.56 -10.08
N PRO A 107 -7.93 -28.91 -9.41
CA PRO A 107 -9.25 -29.24 -10.00
C PRO A 107 -9.94 -28.08 -10.77
N PRO A 108 -11.06 -28.31 -11.50
CA PRO A 108 -11.68 -27.29 -12.37
C PRO A 108 -12.12 -25.98 -11.68
N LEU A 109 -12.25 -25.93 -10.36
CA LEU A 109 -12.48 -24.67 -9.61
C LEU A 109 -11.27 -23.69 -9.61
N THR A 110 -10.18 -24.06 -10.27
CA THR A 110 -8.91 -23.32 -10.20
C THR A 110 -8.77 -22.19 -11.19
N TRP A 111 -9.69 -22.03 -12.13
CA TRP A 111 -9.72 -20.84 -12.96
C TRP A 111 -10.02 -19.60 -12.12
N ILE A 112 -10.93 -19.68 -11.13
CA ILE A 112 -11.24 -18.57 -10.21
C ILE A 112 -10.00 -18.23 -9.39
N TYR A 113 -9.36 -19.23 -8.78
CA TYR A 113 -8.12 -19.03 -8.03
C TYR A 113 -7.00 -18.45 -8.91
N ARG A 114 -6.85 -18.94 -10.14
CA ARG A 114 -5.88 -18.42 -11.11
C ARG A 114 -6.18 -16.98 -11.45
N VAL A 115 -7.44 -16.58 -11.66
CA VAL A 115 -7.78 -15.18 -11.93
C VAL A 115 -7.54 -14.30 -10.69
N ILE A 116 -7.97 -14.76 -9.52
CA ILE A 116 -7.81 -14.03 -8.24
C ILE A 116 -6.33 -13.83 -7.89
N VAL A 117 -5.46 -14.80 -8.17
CA VAL A 117 -4.02 -14.70 -7.86
C VAL A 117 -3.24 -14.09 -9.02
N ALA A 118 -3.56 -14.41 -10.27
CA ALA A 118 -2.83 -13.89 -11.42
C ALA A 118 -3.03 -12.39 -11.59
N LEU A 119 -4.20 -11.84 -11.25
CA LEU A 119 -4.45 -10.41 -11.40
C LEU A 119 -3.54 -9.56 -10.47
N PRO A 120 -3.47 -9.79 -9.15
CA PRO A 120 -2.51 -9.12 -8.28
C PRO A 120 -1.06 -9.34 -8.71
N VAL A 121 -0.70 -10.55 -9.15
CA VAL A 121 0.66 -10.84 -9.63
C VAL A 121 0.99 -10.08 -10.91
N ALA A 122 0.06 -9.99 -11.85
CA ALA A 122 0.24 -9.23 -13.09
C ALA A 122 0.39 -7.73 -12.78
N VAL A 123 -0.45 -7.19 -11.88
CA VAL A 123 -0.33 -5.81 -11.40
C VAL A 123 1.03 -5.58 -10.74
N ALA A 124 1.47 -6.48 -9.85
CA ALA A 124 2.77 -6.38 -9.20
C ALA A 124 3.94 -6.42 -10.21
N LYS A 125 3.86 -7.27 -11.25
CA LYS A 125 4.85 -7.32 -12.33
C LYS A 125 4.89 -6.02 -13.12
N ILE A 126 3.73 -5.42 -13.43
CA ILE A 126 3.64 -4.14 -14.14
C ILE A 126 4.23 -3.01 -13.31
N ILE A 127 3.89 -2.95 -12.01
CA ILE A 127 4.45 -1.98 -11.07
C ILE A 127 5.97 -2.11 -11.01
N LEU A 128 6.47 -3.34 -10.85
CA LEU A 128 7.91 -3.61 -10.78
C LEU A 128 8.62 -3.20 -12.06
N TRP A 129 8.07 -3.59 -13.21
CA TRP A 129 8.57 -3.18 -14.51
C TRP A 129 8.63 -1.65 -14.64
N ALA A 130 7.62 -0.92 -14.15
CA ALA A 130 7.57 0.55 -14.21
C ALA A 130 8.60 1.22 -13.28
N ILE A 131 8.81 0.66 -12.08
CA ILE A 131 9.85 1.09 -11.14
C ILE A 131 11.24 0.92 -11.77
N ASN A 132 11.46 -0.18 -12.49
CA ASN A 132 12.77 -0.48 -13.10
C ASN A 132 13.09 0.34 -14.36
N ARG A 133 12.18 1.21 -14.85
CA ARG A 133 12.45 2.07 -16.02
C ARG A 133 13.34 3.27 -15.74
N GLY A 134 13.42 3.73 -14.49
CA GLY A 134 14.27 4.85 -14.11
C GLY A 134 13.82 5.56 -12.84
N HIS A 135 14.65 6.48 -12.33
CA HIS A 135 14.39 7.16 -11.07
C HIS A 135 13.10 7.98 -11.06
N GLY A 136 12.77 8.68 -12.15
CA GLY A 136 11.54 9.47 -12.25
C GLY A 136 10.28 8.61 -12.26
N THR A 137 10.29 7.48 -12.99
CA THR A 137 9.14 6.56 -13.02
C THR A 137 8.98 5.84 -11.70
N ALA A 138 10.08 5.39 -11.09
CA ALA A 138 10.07 4.83 -9.74
C ALA A 138 9.47 5.80 -8.74
N PHE A 139 9.82 7.08 -8.81
CA PHE A 139 9.29 8.10 -7.92
C PHE A 139 7.78 8.24 -8.05
N VAL A 140 7.26 8.42 -9.27
CA VAL A 140 5.81 8.57 -9.50
C VAL A 140 5.05 7.31 -9.08
N VAL A 141 5.53 6.13 -9.48
CA VAL A 141 4.87 4.85 -9.16
C VAL A 141 4.86 4.61 -7.66
N LEU A 142 5.98 4.83 -6.97
CA LEU A 142 6.05 4.69 -5.53
C LEU A 142 5.16 5.71 -4.82
N SER A 143 5.10 6.97 -5.26
CA SER A 143 4.16 7.95 -4.68
C SER A 143 2.69 7.56 -4.84
N ILE A 144 2.33 6.79 -5.88
CA ILE A 144 0.93 6.38 -6.11
C ILE A 144 0.58 5.11 -5.32
N PHE A 145 1.48 4.13 -5.31
CA PHE A 145 1.21 2.79 -4.77
C PHE A 145 1.78 2.57 -3.37
N GLN A 146 2.66 3.45 -2.91
CA GLN A 146 3.27 3.42 -1.59
C GLN A 146 3.16 4.83 -0.98
N ASP A 147 3.41 4.92 0.32
CA ASP A 147 3.41 6.18 1.03
C ASP A 147 4.73 6.95 0.84
N SER A 148 4.70 8.21 1.28
CA SER A 148 5.85 9.12 1.21
C SER A 148 7.07 8.63 2.02
N PHE A 149 6.88 7.86 3.09
CA PHE A 149 7.97 7.30 3.87
C PHE A 149 8.68 6.18 3.10
N VAL A 150 7.95 5.19 2.58
CA VAL A 150 8.50 4.09 1.75
C VAL A 150 9.18 4.65 0.51
N THR A 151 8.56 5.62 -0.16
CA THR A 151 9.16 6.29 -1.32
C THR A 151 10.52 6.90 -0.95
N THR A 152 10.57 7.65 0.15
CA THR A 152 11.82 8.28 0.60
C THR A 152 12.87 7.23 0.97
N ALA A 153 12.49 6.20 1.74
CA ALA A 153 13.38 5.13 2.13
C ALA A 153 13.94 4.34 0.93
N TYR A 154 13.15 4.16 -0.14
CA TYR A 154 13.61 3.56 -1.40
C TYR A 154 14.74 4.37 -2.05
N PHE A 155 14.57 5.69 -2.18
CA PHE A 155 15.57 6.57 -2.78
C PHE A 155 16.82 6.78 -1.91
N ARG A 156 16.71 6.52 -0.60
CA ARG A 156 17.85 6.52 0.32
C ARG A 156 18.76 5.31 0.13
N HIS A 157 18.35 4.30 -0.64
CA HIS A 157 19.15 3.12 -0.98
C HIS A 157 19.76 2.43 0.26
N GLY A 158 18.96 2.23 1.30
CA GLY A 158 19.39 1.58 2.54
C GLY A 158 20.17 2.48 3.50
N LYS A 159 20.38 3.76 3.17
CA LYS A 159 20.96 4.72 4.13
C LYS A 159 19.96 4.99 5.26
N THR A 160 20.36 4.70 6.49
CA THR A 160 19.55 4.90 7.69
C THR A 160 20.05 6.05 8.59
N GLY A 161 21.12 6.75 8.19
CA GLY A 161 21.67 7.89 8.92
C GLY A 161 20.77 9.15 8.92
N PRO A 162 21.31 10.32 9.30
CA PRO A 162 20.58 11.58 9.31
C PRO A 162 19.92 11.90 7.96
N LEU A 163 18.71 12.48 8.00
CA LEU A 163 18.00 12.96 6.81
C LEU A 163 18.63 14.26 6.31
N ASP A 164 18.97 14.31 5.04
CA ASP A 164 19.47 15.53 4.40
C ASP A 164 18.33 16.35 3.76
N ARG A 165 18.68 17.51 3.19
CA ARG A 165 17.69 18.37 2.51
C ARG A 165 17.08 17.71 1.27
N SER A 166 17.77 16.77 0.64
CA SER A 166 17.28 16.05 -0.53
C SER A 166 16.26 14.98 -0.16
N ASP A 167 16.48 14.28 0.96
CA ASP A 167 15.54 13.32 1.55
C ASP A 167 14.19 14.01 1.86
N TRP A 168 14.25 15.19 2.50
CA TRP A 168 13.04 15.97 2.78
C TRP A 168 12.33 16.47 1.52
N LYS A 169 13.05 16.80 0.46
CA LYS A 169 12.43 17.18 -0.83
C LYS A 169 11.67 16.00 -1.45
N ILE A 170 12.28 14.81 -1.46
CA ILE A 170 11.64 13.59 -1.96
C ILE A 170 10.40 13.26 -1.12
N PHE A 171 10.53 13.35 0.21
CA PHE A 171 9.43 13.13 1.13
C PHE A 171 8.25 14.08 0.87
N LEU A 172 8.50 15.39 0.83
CA LEU A 172 7.46 16.40 0.63
C LEU A 172 6.81 16.30 -0.76
N ALA A 173 7.61 16.08 -1.81
CA ALA A 173 7.08 15.91 -3.15
C ALA A 173 6.21 14.64 -3.26
N SER A 174 6.67 13.53 -2.68
CA SER A 174 5.91 12.28 -2.66
C SER A 174 4.62 12.45 -1.86
N LEU A 175 4.68 13.06 -0.68
CA LEU A 175 3.52 13.33 0.17
C LEU A 175 2.40 14.07 -0.55
N VAL A 176 2.74 15.10 -1.33
CA VAL A 176 1.76 15.86 -2.12
C VAL A 176 1.17 15.00 -3.23
N ILE A 177 2.01 14.31 -4.01
CA ILE A 177 1.55 13.45 -5.11
C ILE A 177 0.64 12.32 -4.60
N SER A 178 1.04 11.64 -3.53
CA SER A 178 0.26 10.59 -2.89
C SER A 178 -1.12 11.11 -2.47
N ASN A 179 -1.18 12.24 -1.77
CA ASN A 179 -2.45 12.78 -1.29
C ASN A 179 -3.37 13.25 -2.42
N ILE A 180 -2.81 13.83 -3.50
CA ILE A 180 -3.59 14.17 -4.68
C ILE A 180 -4.22 12.90 -5.26
N TYR A 181 -3.42 11.85 -5.46
CA TYR A 181 -3.91 10.59 -6.01
C TYR A 181 -4.99 9.96 -5.13
N TRP A 182 -4.76 9.83 -3.82
CA TRP A 182 -5.71 9.22 -2.89
C TRP A 182 -7.00 10.02 -2.76
N THR A 183 -6.92 11.35 -2.75
CA THR A 183 -8.10 12.22 -2.76
C THR A 183 -8.92 12.04 -4.02
N VAL A 184 -8.29 12.04 -5.20
CA VAL A 184 -9.00 11.85 -6.47
C VAL A 184 -9.63 10.47 -6.54
N ARG A 185 -8.85 9.41 -6.23
CA ARG A 185 -9.32 8.02 -6.25
C ARG A 185 -10.55 7.84 -5.37
N TRP A 186 -10.47 8.22 -4.10
CA TRP A 186 -11.60 8.03 -3.18
C TRP A 186 -12.72 9.02 -3.41
N GLY A 187 -12.43 10.24 -3.86
CA GLY A 187 -13.46 11.21 -4.27
C GLY A 187 -14.35 10.63 -5.36
N VAL A 188 -13.73 10.07 -6.42
CA VAL A 188 -14.48 9.41 -7.51
C VAL A 188 -15.28 8.22 -6.99
N ILE A 189 -14.68 7.35 -6.17
CA ILE A 189 -15.37 6.16 -5.65
C ILE A 189 -16.56 6.54 -4.76
N VAL A 190 -16.39 7.53 -3.87
CA VAL A 190 -17.45 8.01 -2.98
C VAL A 190 -18.59 8.63 -3.79
N GLU A 191 -18.29 9.47 -4.78
CA GLU A 191 -19.31 10.06 -5.65
C GLU A 191 -20.09 9.00 -6.43
N ILE A 192 -19.39 8.00 -6.98
CA ILE A 192 -20.05 6.87 -7.65
C ILE A 192 -20.94 6.11 -6.65
N ALA A 193 -20.45 5.83 -5.45
CA ALA A 193 -21.22 5.13 -4.43
C ALA A 193 -22.48 5.90 -4.03
N ILE A 194 -22.38 7.23 -3.85
CA ILE A 194 -23.51 8.11 -3.57
C ILE A 194 -24.50 8.11 -4.73
N ALA A 195 -24.04 8.19 -5.97
CA ALA A 195 -24.89 8.18 -7.16
C ALA A 195 -25.65 6.84 -7.28
N LEU A 196 -24.97 5.71 -7.09
CA LEU A 196 -25.58 4.38 -7.08
C LEU A 196 -26.59 4.23 -5.93
N TRP A 197 -26.26 4.73 -4.74
CA TRP A 197 -27.18 4.71 -3.60
C TRP A 197 -28.45 5.51 -3.88
N LYS A 198 -28.34 6.72 -4.44
CA LYS A 198 -29.50 7.53 -4.82
C LYS A 198 -30.34 6.87 -5.92
N ARG A 199 -29.69 6.20 -6.87
CA ARG A 199 -30.39 5.57 -8.02
C ARG A 199 -31.10 4.27 -7.64
N PHE A 200 -30.49 3.45 -6.79
CA PHE A 200 -30.95 2.10 -6.50
C PHE A 200 -31.28 1.87 -5.03
N GLY A 201 -30.48 2.40 -4.10
CA GLY A 201 -30.61 2.16 -2.67
C GLY A 201 -31.75 2.94 -2.00
N ALA A 202 -31.89 4.24 -2.28
CA ALA A 202 -32.94 5.07 -1.67
C ALA A 202 -34.36 4.59 -2.02
N PRO A 203 -34.69 4.25 -3.29
CA PRO A 203 -36.00 3.70 -3.63
C PRO A 203 -36.27 2.34 -2.98
N LEU A 204 -35.24 1.49 -2.81
CA LEU A 204 -35.37 0.18 -2.15
C LEU A 204 -35.61 0.33 -0.64
N ALA A 205 -34.95 1.29 0.01
CA ALA A 205 -35.14 1.56 1.43
C ALA A 205 -36.54 2.11 1.74
N GLU A 206 -37.07 2.98 0.88
CA GLU A 206 -38.45 3.48 0.96
C GLU A 206 -39.48 2.39 0.66
N ALA A 207 -39.23 1.54 -0.33
CA ALA A 207 -40.07 0.38 -0.61
C ALA A 207 -40.10 -0.59 0.57
N ALA A 208 -38.94 -0.87 1.19
CA ALA A 208 -38.85 -1.73 2.36
C ALA A 208 -39.57 -1.14 3.59
N SER A 209 -39.40 0.16 3.87
CA SER A 209 -40.05 0.82 5.01
C SER A 209 -41.58 0.85 4.86
N SER A 210 -42.08 1.10 3.64
CA SER A 210 -43.52 1.03 3.36
C SER A 210 -44.07 -0.39 3.53
N LEU A 211 -43.37 -1.42 3.06
CA LEU A 211 -43.71 -2.83 3.29
C LEU A 211 -43.75 -3.18 4.79
N PHE A 212 -42.79 -2.69 5.58
CA PHE A 212 -42.78 -2.91 7.03
C PHE A 212 -43.94 -2.21 7.74
N GLN A 213 -44.43 -1.07 7.26
CA GLN A 213 -45.62 -0.41 7.82
C GLN A 213 -46.90 -1.22 7.57
N TYR A 214 -47.00 -1.95 6.46
CA TYR A 214 -48.13 -2.84 6.16
C TYR A 214 -48.04 -4.22 6.83
N LEU A 215 -46.85 -4.62 7.29
CA LEU A 215 -46.60 -5.91 7.93
C LEU A 215 -46.49 -5.82 9.47
N ALA A 216 -46.45 -4.63 10.03
CA ALA A 216 -46.55 -4.42 11.48
C ALA A 216 -48.03 -4.58 11.91
N PRO A 217 -48.34 -5.50 12.84
CA PRO A 217 -49.71 -5.78 13.30
C PRO A 217 -50.33 -4.62 14.10
#